data_AF-W1YL02-F1
#
_entry.id   AF-W1YL02-F1
#
_cell.length_a   1.000
_cell.length_b   1.000
_cell.length_c   1.000
_cell.angle_alpha   90.00
_cell.angle_beta   90.00
_cell.angle_gamma   90.00
#
_symmetry.space_group_name_H-M   'P 1'
#
loop_
_entity.id
_entity.type
_entity.pdbx_description
1 polymer ?
#
loop_
_entity_poly.entity_id
_entity_poly.type
_entity_poly.pdbx_seq_one_letter_code
_entity_poly.pdbx_strand_id
1 'polypeptide(L)'
;DTSLREHLLAGVSAGLSCAEAIVTSANHFCEEFARSSSSYLQERALDVRDVCFQLLQQIYGEQRFPAPGKLTQPAICMADELTPSQFLELDKNHLKG
;
A
#
# COMPACT_ATOMS: atom_id res chain seq x y z
N ASP A 1 -12.35 3.00 -6.19
CA ASP A 1 -12.93 1.65 -6.20
C ASP A 1 -14.02 1.58 -5.15
N THR A 2 -15.25 1.24 -5.52
CA THR A 2 -16.37 1.09 -4.58
C THR A 2 -16.26 -0.20 -3.78
N SER A 3 -15.69 -1.26 -4.37
CA SER A 3 -15.59 -2.58 -3.73
C SER A 3 -14.68 -2.59 -2.51
N LEU A 4 -13.50 -1.96 -2.59
CA LEU A 4 -12.57 -1.82 -1.47
C LEU A 4 -13.22 -1.07 -0.31
N ARG A 5 -13.93 0.03 -0.60
CA ARG A 5 -14.63 0.83 0.43
C ARG A 5 -15.74 0.01 1.10
N GLU A 6 -16.54 -0.71 0.32
CA GLU A 6 -17.61 -1.56 0.86
C GLU A 6 -17.05 -2.66 1.77
N HIS A 7 -15.96 -3.31 1.37
CA HIS A 7 -15.31 -4.33 2.18
C HIS A 7 -14.73 -3.77 3.49
N LEU A 8 -14.13 -2.57 3.45
CA LEU A 8 -13.67 -1.87 4.64
C LEU A 8 -14.83 -1.54 5.60
N LEU A 9 -15.91 -0.97 5.07
CA LEU A 9 -17.08 -0.60 5.88
C LEU A 9 -17.78 -1.84 6.46
N ALA A 10 -17.84 -2.93 5.71
CA ALA A 10 -18.38 -4.20 6.19
C ALA A 10 -17.54 -4.75 7.35
N GLY A 11 -16.20 -4.72 7.24
CA GLY A 11 -15.30 -5.13 8.32
C GLY A 11 -15.50 -4.31 9.60
N VAL A 12 -15.56 -2.99 9.49
CA VAL A 12 -15.83 -2.11 10.63
C VAL A 12 -17.21 -2.37 11.23
N SER A 13 -18.23 -2.55 10.38
CA SER A 13 -19.60 -2.86 10.84
C SER A 13 -19.70 -4.23 11.53
N ALA A 14 -18.81 -5.16 11.19
CA ALA A 14 -18.67 -6.47 11.85
C ALA A 14 -17.88 -6.40 13.18
N GLY A 15 -17.45 -5.22 13.61
CA GLY A 15 -16.75 -5.00 14.88
C GLY A 15 -15.22 -5.07 14.81
N LEU A 16 -14.64 -5.13 13.60
CA LEU A 16 -13.20 -5.00 13.44
C LEU A 16 -12.76 -3.55 13.72
N SER A 17 -11.55 -3.39 14.27
CA SER A 17 -10.93 -2.07 14.26
C SER A 17 -10.66 -1.59 12.83
N CYS A 18 -10.52 -0.27 12.64
CA CYS A 18 -10.20 0.30 11.33
C CYS A 18 -8.94 -0.35 10.72
N ALA A 19 -7.92 -0.60 11.54
CA ALA A 19 -6.68 -1.23 11.11
C ALA A 19 -6.87 -2.68 10.66
N GLU A 20 -7.62 -3.48 11.44
CA GLU A 20 -7.94 -4.86 11.08
C GLU A 20 -8.78 -4.92 9.80
N ALA A 21 -9.77 -4.02 9.66
CA ALA A 21 -10.57 -3.93 8.44
C ALA A 21 -9.70 -3.61 7.22
N ILE A 22 -8.72 -2.70 7.36
CA ILE A 22 -7.76 -2.35 6.30
C ILE A 22 -6.89 -3.54 5.93
N VAL A 23 -6.24 -4.19 6.91
CA VAL A 23 -5.36 -5.34 6.65
C VAL A 23 -6.14 -6.51 6.05
N THR A 24 -7.34 -6.78 6.55
CA THR A 24 -8.20 -7.86 6.02
C THR A 24 -8.61 -7.58 4.57
N SER A 25 -9.01 -6.35 4.27
CA SER A 25 -9.37 -5.94 2.90
C SER A 25 -8.16 -6.00 1.96
N ALA A 26 -7.00 -5.51 2.41
CA ALA A 26 -5.76 -5.56 1.64
C ALA A 26 -5.43 -7.01 1.24
N ASN A 27 -5.41 -7.93 2.22
CA ASN A 27 -5.11 -9.33 1.98
C ASN A 27 -6.09 -9.97 0.99
N HIS A 28 -7.39 -9.74 1.17
CA HIS A 28 -8.43 -10.28 0.30
C HIS A 28 -8.20 -9.89 -1.18
N PHE A 29 -8.11 -8.59 -1.46
CA PHE A 29 -7.95 -8.11 -2.84
C PHE A 29 -6.56 -8.43 -3.42
N CYS A 30 -5.50 -8.42 -2.60
CA CYS A 30 -4.17 -8.82 -3.06
C CYS A 30 -4.14 -10.29 -3.49
N GLU A 31 -4.76 -11.18 -2.71
CA GLU A 31 -4.86 -12.59 -3.07
C GLU A 31 -5.69 -12.82 -4.34
N GLU A 32 -6.83 -12.13 -4.47
CA GLU A 32 -7.66 -12.22 -5.68
C GLU A 32 -6.90 -11.74 -6.92
N PHE A 33 -6.18 -10.62 -6.82
CA PHE A 33 -5.40 -10.06 -7.91
C PHE A 33 -4.19 -10.90 -8.26
N ALA A 34 -3.48 -11.47 -7.27
CA ALA A 34 -2.37 -12.38 -7.51
C ALA A 34 -2.80 -13.68 -8.20
N ARG A 35 -4.01 -14.17 -7.93
CA ARG A 35 -4.59 -15.36 -8.58
C ARG A 35 -5.15 -15.06 -9.97
N SER A 36 -5.29 -13.80 -10.35
CA SER A 36 -5.77 -13.40 -11.67
C SER A 36 -4.76 -13.79 -12.75
N SER A 37 -5.26 -14.22 -13.91
CA SER A 37 -4.43 -14.45 -15.11
C SER A 37 -4.10 -13.15 -15.87
N SER A 38 -4.62 -12.01 -15.40
CA SER A 38 -4.39 -10.70 -16.01
C SER A 38 -3.18 -10.03 -15.35
N SER A 39 -2.12 -9.77 -16.13
CA SER A 39 -0.95 -9.02 -15.65
C SER A 39 -1.34 -7.63 -15.12
N TYR A 40 -2.31 -6.98 -15.75
CA TYR A 40 -2.84 -5.70 -15.28
C TYR A 40 -3.45 -5.79 -13.88
N LEU A 41 -4.23 -6.85 -13.59
CA LEU A 41 -4.79 -7.04 -12.25
C LEU A 41 -3.72 -7.41 -11.23
N GLN A 42 -2.72 -8.20 -11.62
CA GLN A 42 -1.56 -8.49 -10.77
C GLN A 42 -0.80 -7.21 -10.40
N GLU A 43 -0.60 -6.29 -11.34
CA GLU A 43 -0.01 -4.97 -11.09
C GLU A 43 -0.88 -4.12 -10.13
N ARG A 44 -2.21 -4.22 -10.22
CA ARG A 44 -3.13 -3.51 -9.30
C ARG A 44 -3.06 -4.00 -7.86
N ALA A 45 -2.45 -5.17 -7.58
CA ALA A 45 -2.23 -5.62 -6.20
C ALA A 45 -1.35 -4.61 -5.43
N LEU A 46 -0.36 -4.02 -6.09
CA LEU A 46 0.47 -2.98 -5.49
C LEU A 46 -0.32 -1.70 -5.23
N ASP A 47 -1.24 -1.32 -6.11
CA ASP A 47 -2.12 -0.16 -5.90
C ASP A 47 -2.99 -0.33 -4.64
N VAL A 48 -3.57 -1.51 -4.43
CA VAL A 48 -4.39 -1.80 -3.23
C VAL A 48 -3.54 -1.76 -1.96
N ARG A 49 -2.34 -2.35 -1.99
CA ARG A 49 -1.40 -2.29 -0.87
C ARG A 49 -1.02 -0.86 -0.54
N ASP A 50 -0.79 -0.04 -1.56
CA ASP A 50 -0.42 1.36 -1.42
C ASP A 50 -1.51 2.16 -0.70
N VAL A 51 -2.76 2.05 -1.17
CA VAL A 51 -3.90 2.73 -0.55
C VAL A 51 -4.11 2.24 0.90
N CYS A 52 -4.00 0.94 1.14
CA CYS A 52 -4.15 0.39 2.49
C CYS A 52 -3.04 0.87 3.44
N PHE A 53 -1.80 0.97 2.96
CA PHE A 53 -0.69 1.51 3.72
C PHE A 53 -0.91 2.99 4.07
N GLN A 54 -1.35 3.81 3.11
CA GLN A 54 -1.70 5.20 3.36
C GLN A 54 -2.83 5.35 4.39
N LEU A 55 -3.86 4.50 4.33
CA LEU A 55 -4.94 4.52 5.33
C LEU A 55 -4.43 4.21 6.73
N LEU A 56 -3.47 3.27 6.87
CA LEU A 56 -2.81 2.98 8.14
C LEU A 56 -1.97 4.17 8.64
N GLN A 57 -1.26 4.86 7.74
CA GLN A 57 -0.55 6.10 8.07
C GLN A 57 -1.50 7.19 8.57
N GLN A 58 -2.69 7.33 7.98
CA GLN A 58 -3.68 8.32 8.44
C GLN A 58 -4.23 7.99 9.84
N ILE A 59 -4.35 6.71 10.19
CA ILE A 59 -4.88 6.29 11.50
C ILE A 59 -3.81 6.39 12.60
N TYR A 60 -2.58 5.97 12.32
CA TYR A 60 -1.52 5.81 13.33
C TYR A 60 -0.40 6.85 13.24
N GLY A 61 -0.42 7.68 12.21
CA GLY A 61 0.61 8.67 11.91
C GLY A 61 1.82 8.07 11.18
N GLU A 62 2.52 8.93 10.44
CA GLU A 62 3.75 8.59 9.70
C GLU A 62 4.89 8.13 10.61
N GLN A 63 4.87 8.47 11.91
CA GLN A 63 5.91 8.01 12.85
C GLN A 63 5.87 6.49 13.07
N ARG A 64 4.68 5.88 12.98
CA ARG A 64 4.48 4.44 13.18
C ARG A 64 4.52 3.66 11.86
N PHE A 65 4.23 4.34 10.76
CA PHE A 65 4.33 3.83 9.39
C PHE A 65 5.08 4.85 8.53
N PRO A 66 6.41 4.94 8.65
CA PRO A 66 7.17 5.93 7.92
C PRO A 66 7.16 5.64 6.42
N ALA A 67 7.02 6.70 5.64
CA ALA A 67 7.42 6.74 4.25
C ALA A 67 8.90 6.33 4.10
N PRO A 68 9.34 5.83 2.93
CA PRO A 68 10.76 5.68 2.63
C PRO A 68 11.46 7.01 2.85
N GLY A 69 12.51 7.00 3.69
CA GLY A 69 13.20 8.23 4.08
C GLY A 69 13.79 8.99 2.90
N LYS A 70 14.09 10.28 3.10
CA LYS A 70 14.72 11.11 2.06
C LYS A 70 16.13 10.64 1.77
N LEU A 71 16.43 10.44 0.48
CA LEU A 71 17.80 10.22 0.02
C LEU A 71 18.62 11.51 0.20
N THR A 72 19.69 11.44 1.00
CA THR A 72 20.58 12.59 1.25
C THR A 72 21.79 12.64 0.33
N GLN A 73 22.01 11.58 -0.46
CA GLN A 73 23.11 11.44 -1.40
C GLN A 73 22.69 10.49 -2.53
N PRO A 74 23.38 10.51 -3.69
CA PRO A 74 23.15 9.55 -4.76
C PRO A 74 23.18 8.11 -4.26
N ALA A 75 22.09 7.35 -4.49
CA ALA A 75 21.91 6.00 -3.97
C ALA A 75 21.11 5.10 -4.94
N ILE A 76 21.26 3.80 -4.77
CA ILE A 76 20.47 2.77 -5.45
C ILE A 76 19.40 2.27 -4.48
N CYS A 77 18.14 2.23 -4.90
CA CYS A 77 17.06 1.70 -4.08
C CYS A 77 16.96 0.18 -4.26
N MET A 78 17.23 -0.57 -3.20
CA MET A 78 17.01 -2.01 -3.18
C MET A 78 15.78 -2.32 -2.33
N ALA A 79 14.75 -2.86 -2.95
CA ALA A 79 13.52 -3.32 -2.31
C ALA A 79 12.97 -4.51 -3.10
N ASP A 80 12.36 -5.47 -2.40
CA ASP A 80 11.67 -6.59 -3.05
C ASP A 80 10.52 -6.08 -3.92
N GLU A 81 9.76 -5.11 -3.39
CA GLU A 81 8.69 -4.40 -4.07
C GLU A 81 8.61 -2.95 -3.54
N LEU A 82 8.33 -1.99 -4.42
CA LEU A 82 8.01 -0.61 -4.07
C LEU A 82 6.57 -0.31 -4.47
N THR A 83 5.77 0.21 -3.54
CA THR A 83 4.47 0.74 -3.93
C THR A 83 4.62 2.05 -4.73
N PRO A 84 3.63 2.43 -5.55
CA PRO A 84 3.71 3.67 -6.33
C PRO A 84 4.00 4.91 -5.46
N SER A 85 3.36 5.05 -4.31
CA SER A 85 3.61 6.20 -3.42
C SER A 85 5.01 6.17 -2.82
N GLN A 86 5.50 5.01 -2.38
CA GLN A 86 6.87 4.85 -1.88
C GLN A 86 7.91 5.28 -2.93
N PHE A 87 7.71 4.89 -4.18
CA PHE A 87 8.59 5.31 -5.27
C PHE A 87 8.52 6.82 -5.54
N LEU A 88 7.33 7.43 -5.45
CA LEU A 88 7.14 8.86 -5.64
C LEU A 88 7.74 9.71 -4.51
N GLU A 89 7.82 9.16 -3.30
CA GLU A 89 8.40 9.83 -2.13
C GLU A 89 9.94 9.88 -2.18
N LEU A 90 10.59 9.02 -2.98
CA LEU A 90 12.04 9.06 -3.17
C LEU A 90 12.48 10.32 -3.93
N ASP A 91 13.56 10.95 -3.48
CA ASP A 91 14.17 12.08 -4.19
C ASP A 91 14.84 11.61 -5.48
N LYS A 92 14.18 11.87 -6.61
CA LYS A 92 14.62 11.47 -7.95
C LYS A 92 15.95 12.10 -8.37
N ASN A 93 16.41 13.18 -7.73
CA ASN A 93 17.72 13.74 -8.01
C ASN A 93 18.85 12.82 -7.51
N HIS A 94 18.56 12.08 -6.43
CA HIS A 94 19.49 11.20 -5.74
C HIS A 94 19.26 9.72 -6.07
N LEU A 95 18.10 9.32 -6.59
CA LEU A 95 17.88 7.96 -7.06
C LEU A 95 18.67 7.70 -8.35
N LYS A 96 19.64 6.77 -8.32
CA LYS A 96 20.52 6.41 -9.45
C LYS A 96 20.24 5.04 -10.05
N GLY A 97 19.36 4.26 -9.44
CA GLY A 97 18.98 2.91 -9.84
C GLY A 97 17.97 2.34 -8.86
#